data_AF-A0AAD6YG29-F1
#
_entry.id   AF-A0AAD6YG29-F1
#
_cell.length_a   1.000
_cell.length_b   1.000
_cell.length_c   1.000
_cell.angle_alpha   90.00
_cell.angle_beta   90.00
_cell.angle_gamma   90.00
#
_symmetry.space_group_name_H-M   'P 1'
#
loop_
_entity.id
_entity.type
_entity.pdbx_description
1 polymer ?
#
loop_
_entity_poly.entity_id
_entity_poly.type
_entity_poly.pdbx_seq_one_letter_code
_entity_poly.pdbx_strand_id
1 'polypeptide(L)'
;SIIGHFYLTQLLLPCLIAGAKSSPDHVARIVNTSSQTHILGKINFEALTDTSTRSKLSPDDLYAQSKFAKCAKRYTADGVISTAVHPGMLTTDIGRHFHPLKRRFIHALCHSPPMGAVTQLWAGTALEAASANGKYLIPWARIGSPHPDTLNPETGAKLWQWLEDQVRDK
;
A
#
# COMPACT_ATOMS: atom_id res chain seq x y z
N SER A 1 1.68 -10.96 0.03
CA SER A 1 2.08 -11.08 1.43
C SER A 1 2.24 -9.70 2.06
N ILE A 2 1.66 -9.46 3.25
CA ILE A 2 1.75 -8.19 4.00
C ILE A 2 2.77 -8.26 5.14
N ILE A 3 3.01 -9.44 5.70
CA ILE A 3 3.89 -9.67 6.86
C ILE A 3 5.34 -9.29 6.54
N GLY A 4 5.87 -9.70 5.39
CA GLY A 4 7.26 -9.42 5.04
C GLY A 4 7.56 -7.91 4.91
N HIS A 5 6.63 -7.14 4.32
CA HIS A 5 6.77 -5.69 4.22
C HIS A 5 6.67 -5.01 5.59
N PHE A 6 5.76 -5.51 6.44
CA PHE A 6 5.62 -5.03 7.81
C PHE A 6 6.90 -5.26 8.61
N TYR A 7 7.44 -6.48 8.60
CA TYR A 7 8.65 -6.83 9.33
C TYR A 7 9.85 -6.01 8.86
N LEU A 8 10.05 -5.89 7.55
CA LEU A 8 11.07 -5.02 6.97
C LEU A 8 10.96 -3.58 7.49
N THR A 9 9.74 -3.05 7.53
CA THR A 9 9.49 -1.68 8.03
C THR A 9 9.82 -1.57 9.52
N GLN A 10 9.51 -2.58 10.34
CA GLN A 10 9.86 -2.61 11.76
C GLN A 10 11.38 -2.61 11.96
N LEU A 11 12.12 -3.43 11.23
CA LEU A 11 13.57 -3.51 11.31
C LEU A 11 14.25 -2.19 10.89
N LEU A 12 13.68 -1.49 9.91
CA LEU A 12 14.21 -0.20 9.43
C LEU A 12 13.75 1.01 10.27
N LEU A 13 12.76 0.85 11.15
CA LEU A 13 12.16 1.97 11.86
C LEU A 13 13.15 2.80 12.68
N PRO A 14 14.10 2.22 13.44
CA PRO A 14 15.12 3.00 14.14
C PRO A 14 15.99 3.83 13.20
N CYS A 15 16.38 3.26 12.04
CA CYS A 15 17.17 3.96 11.03
C CYS A 15 16.35 5.08 10.34
N LEU A 16 15.06 4.85 10.10
CA LEU A 16 14.17 5.88 9.54
C LEU A 16 13.99 7.06 10.50
N ILE A 17 13.83 6.80 11.80
CA ILE A 17 13.75 7.86 12.82
C ILE A 17 15.07 8.62 12.90
N ALA A 18 16.22 7.94 12.88
CA ALA A 18 17.52 8.60 12.85
C ALA A 18 17.72 9.44 11.58
N GLY A 19 17.31 8.91 10.42
CA GLY A 19 17.34 9.61 9.14
C GLY A 19 16.43 10.83 9.10
N ALA A 20 15.24 10.74 9.70
CA ALA A 20 14.35 11.89 9.86
C ALA A 20 14.99 12.99 10.72
N LYS A 21 15.80 12.65 11.73
CA LYS A 21 16.48 13.68 12.54
C LYS A 21 17.60 14.39 11.78
N SER A 22 18.29 13.70 10.88
CA SER A 22 19.43 14.23 10.13
C SER A 22 19.07 14.77 8.74
N SER A 23 17.86 14.53 8.22
CA SER A 23 17.45 15.03 6.90
C SER A 23 17.15 16.54 6.94
N PRO A 24 17.36 17.27 5.83
CA PRO A 24 17.10 18.71 5.76
C PRO A 24 15.65 19.12 6.03
N ASP A 25 14.70 18.24 5.71
CA ASP A 25 13.26 18.47 5.88
C ASP A 25 12.69 17.80 7.14
N HIS A 26 13.55 17.17 7.95
CA HIS A 26 13.25 16.42 9.15
C HIS A 26 12.21 15.29 8.99
N VAL A 27 12.13 14.69 7.79
CA VAL A 27 11.11 13.68 7.44
C VAL A 27 11.71 12.46 6.75
N ALA A 28 11.42 11.27 7.29
CA ALA A 28 11.59 9.99 6.61
C ALA A 28 10.25 9.49 6.07
N ARG A 29 10.26 8.85 4.90
CA ARG A 29 9.05 8.51 4.14
C ARG A 29 8.96 7.01 3.87
N ILE A 30 7.84 6.41 4.26
CA ILE A 30 7.46 5.04 3.89
C ILE A 30 6.37 5.12 2.82
N VAL A 31 6.65 4.62 1.62
CA VAL A 31 5.71 4.65 0.49
C VAL A 31 5.24 3.23 0.18
N ASN A 32 4.00 2.91 0.58
CA ASN A 32 3.41 1.60 0.37
C ASN A 32 2.67 1.52 -0.96
N THR A 33 3.15 0.70 -1.88
CA THR A 33 2.46 0.48 -3.17
C THR A 33 1.22 -0.39 -2.99
N SER A 34 0.05 0.24 -3.12
CA SER A 34 -1.29 -0.35 -3.12
C SER A 34 -1.82 -0.56 -4.56
N SER A 35 -3.14 -0.51 -4.78
CA SER A 35 -3.85 -0.62 -6.06
C SER A 35 -5.27 -0.03 -5.90
N GLN A 36 -5.93 0.40 -6.98
CA GLN A 36 -7.36 0.73 -6.95
C GLN A 36 -8.23 -0.46 -6.52
N THR A 37 -7.77 -1.69 -6.76
CA THR A 37 -8.45 -2.94 -6.34
C THR A 37 -8.70 -3.01 -4.82
N HIS A 38 -8.00 -2.22 -4.01
CA HIS A 38 -8.26 -2.16 -2.57
C HIS A 38 -9.69 -1.72 -2.21
N ILE A 39 -10.37 -0.98 -3.10
CA ILE A 39 -11.77 -0.55 -2.92
C ILE A 39 -12.74 -1.75 -2.92
N LEU A 40 -12.36 -2.86 -3.56
CA LEU A 40 -13.16 -4.09 -3.55
C LEU A 40 -12.75 -5.03 -2.41
N GLY A 41 -11.69 -4.68 -1.68
CA GLY A 41 -11.14 -5.50 -0.61
C GLY A 41 -11.86 -5.29 0.71
N LYS A 42 -11.78 -6.31 1.55
CA LYS A 42 -12.08 -6.26 2.98
C LYS A 42 -11.01 -7.02 3.73
N ILE A 43 -10.82 -6.71 5.01
CA ILE A 43 -9.89 -7.48 5.84
C ILE A 43 -10.62 -8.68 6.45
N ASN A 44 -10.27 -9.89 6.03
CA ASN A 44 -10.66 -11.12 6.70
C ASN A 44 -9.45 -11.68 7.47
N PHE A 45 -9.48 -11.52 8.80
CA PHE A 45 -8.40 -11.96 9.69
C PHE A 45 -8.17 -13.48 9.65
N GLU A 46 -9.22 -14.28 9.49
CA GLU A 46 -9.12 -15.74 9.39
C GLU A 46 -8.46 -16.18 8.08
N ALA A 47 -8.41 -15.30 7.07
CA ALA A 47 -7.81 -15.59 5.77
C ALA A 47 -6.38 -15.01 5.61
N LEU A 48 -5.79 -14.45 6.68
CA LEU A 48 -4.46 -13.85 6.62
C LEU A 48 -3.33 -14.89 6.57
N THR A 49 -3.56 -16.07 7.15
CA THR A 49 -2.66 -17.25 7.09
C THR A 49 -3.29 -18.38 6.30
N ASP A 50 -2.55 -19.47 6.11
CA ASP A 50 -3.05 -20.65 5.42
C ASP A 50 -4.14 -21.36 6.25
N THR A 51 -5.40 -21.09 5.90
CA THR A 51 -6.59 -21.62 6.57
C THR A 51 -7.60 -22.09 5.54
N SER A 52 -8.57 -22.89 5.99
CA SER A 52 -9.71 -23.30 5.15
C SER A 52 -10.60 -22.13 4.71
N THR A 53 -10.60 -21.03 5.45
CA THR A 53 -11.27 -19.78 5.04
C THR A 53 -10.52 -19.13 3.88
N ARG A 54 -9.18 -19.10 3.94
CA ARG A 54 -8.33 -18.56 2.86
C ARG A 54 -8.47 -19.34 1.56
N SER A 55 -8.51 -20.66 1.61
CA SER A 55 -8.57 -21.51 0.42
C SER A 55 -9.87 -21.36 -0.39
N LYS A 56 -10.92 -20.79 0.22
CA LYS A 56 -12.20 -20.48 -0.43
C LYS A 56 -12.22 -19.13 -1.15
N LEU A 57 -11.22 -18.26 -0.91
CA LEU A 57 -11.13 -16.94 -1.53
C LEU A 57 -10.45 -17.02 -2.90
N SER A 58 -10.93 -16.23 -3.85
CA SER A 58 -10.28 -16.14 -5.16
C SER A 58 -8.93 -15.42 -5.06
N PRO A 59 -8.03 -15.61 -6.04
CA PRO A 59 -6.79 -14.83 -6.13
C PRO A 59 -7.03 -13.32 -6.15
N ASP A 60 -8.13 -12.87 -6.75
CA ASP A 60 -8.50 -11.45 -6.81
C ASP A 60 -8.95 -10.93 -5.44
N ASP A 61 -9.71 -11.72 -4.68
CA ASP A 61 -10.10 -11.37 -3.30
C ASP A 61 -8.86 -11.24 -2.39
N LEU A 62 -7.94 -12.21 -2.48
CA LEU A 62 -6.70 -12.21 -1.72
C LEU A 62 -5.80 -11.03 -2.11
N TYR A 63 -5.77 -10.70 -3.40
CA TYR A 63 -5.05 -9.52 -3.89
C TYR A 63 -5.70 -8.24 -3.37
N ALA A 64 -7.01 -8.06 -3.50
CA ALA A 64 -7.76 -6.92 -3.00
C ALA A 64 -7.55 -6.72 -1.49
N GLN A 65 -7.66 -7.78 -0.69
CA GLN A 65 -7.37 -7.78 0.75
C GLN A 65 -5.93 -7.34 1.04
N SER A 66 -4.94 -7.82 0.28
CA SER A 66 -3.55 -7.41 0.46
C SER A 66 -3.31 -5.93 0.18
N LYS A 67 -4.07 -5.35 -0.76
CA LYS A 67 -4.01 -3.93 -1.12
C LYS A 67 -4.78 -3.07 -0.13
N PHE A 68 -5.91 -3.58 0.38
CA PHE A 68 -6.66 -2.98 1.48
C PHE A 68 -5.78 -2.82 2.72
N ALA A 69 -5.10 -3.89 3.15
CA ALA A 69 -4.22 -3.89 4.31
C ALA A 69 -3.08 -2.85 4.21
N LYS A 70 -2.60 -2.54 3.00
CA LYS A 70 -1.59 -1.50 2.76
C LYS A 70 -2.13 -0.06 2.86
N CYS A 71 -3.43 0.12 2.68
CA CYS A 71 -4.10 1.42 2.83
C CYS A 71 -4.54 1.70 4.27
N ALA A 72 -4.62 0.66 5.12
CA ALA A 72 -4.94 0.85 6.52
C ALA A 72 -3.91 1.80 7.15
N LYS A 73 -4.41 2.82 7.86
CA LYS A 73 -3.60 3.93 8.37
C LYS A 73 -2.55 3.41 9.38
N ARG A 74 -1.27 3.71 9.16
CA ARG A 74 -0.19 3.42 10.13
C ARG A 74 0.77 4.59 10.33
N TYR A 75 1.57 4.45 11.40
CA TYR A 75 2.79 5.15 11.78
C TYR A 75 2.73 6.67 11.76
N THR A 76 2.62 7.22 12.96
CA THR A 76 3.13 8.54 13.32
C THR A 76 4.25 8.30 14.34
N ALA A 77 5.45 8.06 13.85
CA ALA A 77 6.65 8.11 14.69
C ALA A 77 7.37 9.43 14.41
N ASP A 78 8.18 9.92 15.34
CA ASP A 78 8.85 11.23 15.24
C ASP A 78 9.55 11.42 13.88
N GLY A 79 8.97 12.27 13.03
CA GLY A 79 9.47 12.57 11.69
C GLY A 79 9.28 11.46 10.65
N VAL A 80 8.64 10.33 10.96
CA VAL A 80 8.37 9.25 9.98
C VAL A 80 6.92 9.34 9.50
N ILE A 81 6.74 9.55 8.20
CA ILE A 81 5.44 9.54 7.55
C ILE A 81 5.24 8.28 6.71
N SER A 82 4.00 7.83 6.62
CA SER A 82 3.60 6.67 5.81
C SER A 82 2.48 7.03 4.86
N THR A 83 2.62 6.67 3.59
CA THR A 83 1.60 6.88 2.56
C THR A 83 1.29 5.58 1.84
N ALA A 84 0.05 5.45 1.37
CA ALA A 84 -0.34 4.37 0.47
C ALA A 84 -0.56 4.94 -0.93
N VAL A 85 0.00 4.31 -1.96
CA VAL A 85 -0.02 4.84 -3.35
C VAL A 85 -0.68 3.85 -4.30
N HIS A 86 -1.60 4.33 -5.13
CA HIS A 86 -1.95 3.67 -6.38
C HIS A 86 -1.12 4.23 -7.53
N PRO A 87 -0.35 3.40 -8.25
CA PRO A 87 0.50 3.86 -9.35
C PRO A 87 -0.26 4.13 -10.65
N GLY A 88 -1.59 3.95 -10.67
CA GLY A 88 -2.39 4.08 -11.88
C GLY A 88 -2.56 2.77 -12.64
N MET A 89 -3.40 2.82 -13.66
CA MET A 89 -3.59 1.73 -14.60
C MET A 89 -2.46 1.80 -15.62
N LEU A 90 -1.43 0.98 -15.43
CA LEU A 90 -0.24 0.97 -16.25
C LEU A 90 -0.29 -0.13 -17.28
N THR A 91 0.35 0.11 -18.42
CA THR A 91 0.54 -0.90 -19.46
C THR A 91 1.49 -1.96 -18.92
N THR A 92 0.92 -3.03 -18.38
CA THR A 92 1.66 -4.16 -17.80
C THR A 92 1.16 -5.44 -18.47
N ASP A 93 1.81 -6.58 -18.23
CA ASP A 93 1.30 -7.88 -18.70
C ASP A 93 0.04 -8.38 -17.96
N ILE A 94 -0.65 -7.49 -17.23
CA ILE A 94 -1.97 -7.74 -16.66
C ILE A 94 -2.95 -7.94 -17.83
N GLY A 95 -3.23 -9.21 -18.13
CA GLY A 95 -4.07 -9.60 -19.26
C GLY A 95 -3.34 -10.22 -20.44
N ARG A 96 -2.08 -10.67 -20.29
CA ARG A 96 -1.39 -11.49 -21.31
C ARG A 96 -2.16 -12.76 -21.73
N HIS A 97 -3.07 -13.23 -20.88
CA HIS A 97 -3.95 -14.38 -21.13
C HIS A 97 -5.32 -13.98 -21.72
N PHE A 98 -5.62 -12.69 -21.86
CA PHE A 98 -6.87 -12.23 -22.44
C PHE A 98 -6.86 -12.28 -23.96
N HIS A 99 -8.05 -12.43 -24.54
CA HIS A 99 -8.26 -12.33 -25.99
C HIS A 99 -7.64 -11.03 -26.55
N PRO A 100 -6.92 -11.06 -27.69
CA PRO A 100 -6.14 -9.93 -28.19
C PRO A 100 -6.91 -8.61 -28.32
N LEU A 101 -8.18 -8.66 -28.71
CA LEU A 101 -9.04 -7.47 -28.80
C LEU A 101 -9.25 -6.83 -27.41
N LYS A 102 -9.60 -7.63 -26.40
CA LYS A 102 -9.78 -7.17 -25.02
C LYS A 102 -8.48 -6.61 -24.46
N ARG A 103 -7.35 -7.27 -24.73
CA ARG A 103 -6.02 -6.77 -24.37
C ARG A 103 -5.73 -5.42 -25.01
N ARG A 104 -6.04 -5.22 -26.29
CA ARG A 104 -5.85 -3.94 -26.99
C ARG A 104 -6.69 -2.82 -26.38
N PHE A 105 -7.95 -3.10 -26.03
CA PHE A 105 -8.82 -2.13 -25.34
C PHE A 105 -8.28 -1.76 -23.95
N ILE A 106 -7.84 -2.73 -23.16
CA ILE A 106 -7.25 -2.47 -21.83
C ILE A 106 -5.96 -1.64 -21.96
N HIS A 107 -5.07 -2.02 -22.88
CA HIS A 107 -3.83 -1.29 -23.12
C HIS A 107 -4.08 0.17 -23.54
N ALA A 108 -5.15 0.44 -24.30
CA ALA A 108 -5.52 1.81 -24.69
C ALA A 108 -6.00 2.68 -23.51
N LEU A 109 -6.50 2.06 -22.44
CA LEU A 109 -6.90 2.74 -21.20
C LEU A 109 -5.73 2.86 -20.19
N CYS A 110 -4.60 2.22 -20.48
CA CYS A 110 -3.44 2.21 -19.60
C CYS A 110 -2.44 3.32 -19.96
N HIS A 111 -1.78 3.87 -18.95
CA HIS A 111 -0.66 4.79 -19.11
C HIS A 111 0.68 4.06 -19.27
N SER A 112 1.67 4.73 -19.86
CA SER A 112 3.02 4.18 -20.01
C SER A 112 3.64 3.82 -18.65
N PRO A 113 4.44 2.75 -18.55
CA PRO A 113 5.05 2.33 -17.28
C PRO A 113 5.81 3.42 -16.51
N PRO A 114 6.56 4.34 -17.17
CA PRO A 114 7.26 5.41 -16.47
C PRO A 114 6.33 6.35 -15.69
N MET A 115 5.10 6.56 -16.16
CA MET A 115 4.11 7.37 -15.45
C MET A 115 3.75 6.77 -14.08
N GLY A 116 3.87 5.44 -13.95
CA GLY A 116 3.58 4.71 -12.72
C GLY A 116 4.44 5.08 -11.52
N ALA A 117 5.63 5.62 -11.78
CA ALA A 117 6.55 6.06 -10.74
C ALA A 117 6.21 7.46 -10.21
N VAL A 118 5.47 8.29 -10.96
CA VAL A 118 5.28 9.72 -10.64
C VAL A 118 4.73 9.93 -9.23
N THR A 119 3.64 9.24 -8.87
CA THR A 119 3.04 9.38 -7.55
C THR A 119 3.94 8.83 -6.44
N GLN A 120 4.73 7.79 -6.71
CA GLN A 120 5.67 7.22 -5.73
C GLN A 120 6.87 8.13 -5.49
N LEU A 121 7.42 8.71 -6.57
CA LEU A 121 8.49 9.70 -6.51
C LEU A 121 8.00 10.93 -5.76
N TRP A 122 6.85 11.49 -6.14
CA TRP A 122 6.27 12.62 -5.42
C TRP A 122 6.07 12.31 -3.93
N ALA A 123 5.49 11.16 -3.60
CA ALA A 123 5.31 10.74 -2.20
C ALA A 123 6.64 10.55 -1.44
N GLY A 124 7.69 10.15 -2.15
CA GLY A 124 9.00 9.83 -1.59
C GLY A 124 10.00 10.99 -1.56
N THR A 125 9.80 12.06 -2.33
CA THR A 125 10.81 13.12 -2.50
C THR A 125 10.25 14.54 -2.42
N ALA A 126 8.96 14.76 -2.65
CA ALA A 126 8.41 16.11 -2.61
C ALA A 126 8.33 16.62 -1.16
N LEU A 127 8.64 17.91 -0.96
CA LEU A 127 8.56 18.55 0.35
C LEU A 127 7.11 18.68 0.80
N GLU A 128 6.21 19.06 -0.11
CA GLU A 128 4.78 19.20 0.18
C GLU A 128 4.11 17.86 0.52
N ALA A 129 4.67 16.74 0.04
CA ALA A 129 4.19 15.39 0.38
C ALA A 129 4.40 15.03 1.85
N ALA A 130 5.22 15.78 2.61
CA ALA A 130 5.33 15.63 4.06
C ALA A 130 3.97 15.77 4.78
N SER A 131 3.06 16.60 4.22
CA SER A 131 1.70 16.79 4.74
C SER A 131 0.76 15.59 4.50
N ALA A 132 1.18 14.63 3.67
CA ALA A 132 0.35 13.51 3.23
C ALA A 132 0.39 12.30 4.18
N ASN A 133 0.84 12.46 5.43
CA ASN A 133 0.94 11.35 6.36
C ASN A 133 -0.41 10.63 6.58
N GLY A 134 -0.39 9.31 6.46
CA GLY A 134 -1.57 8.45 6.57
C GLY A 134 -2.57 8.62 5.43
N LYS A 135 -2.22 9.33 4.34
CA LYS A 135 -3.09 9.53 3.18
C LYS A 135 -2.90 8.44 2.14
N TYR A 136 -3.95 8.27 1.35
CA TYR A 136 -3.93 7.48 0.12
C TYR A 136 -3.73 8.41 -1.07
N LEU A 137 -2.81 8.04 -1.95
CA LEU A 137 -2.38 8.85 -3.07
C LEU A 137 -2.76 8.17 -4.39
N ILE A 138 -3.27 8.97 -5.32
CA ILE A 138 -3.72 8.53 -6.64
C ILE A 138 -2.91 9.22 -7.74
N PRO A 139 -2.88 8.64 -8.95
CA PRO A 139 -2.30 9.27 -10.13
C PRO A 139 -2.87 10.66 -10.39
N TRP A 140 -2.11 11.69 -10.75
CA TRP A 140 -0.66 11.82 -10.58
C TRP A 140 -0.40 12.79 -9.43
N ALA A 141 0.27 12.33 -8.37
CA ALA A 141 0.62 13.16 -7.21
C ALA A 141 -0.59 13.86 -6.55
N ARG A 142 -1.71 13.16 -6.40
CA ARG A 142 -2.92 13.70 -5.76
C ARG A 142 -3.31 12.90 -4.53
N ILE A 143 -3.87 13.58 -3.54
CA ILE A 143 -4.53 12.92 -2.41
C ILE A 143 -5.88 12.39 -2.91
N GLY A 144 -6.13 11.10 -2.72
CA GLY A 144 -7.40 10.45 -3.02
C GLY A 144 -8.08 9.92 -1.76
N SER A 145 -9.28 9.38 -1.93
CA SER A 145 -10.02 8.71 -0.87
C SER A 145 -9.83 7.20 -0.98
N PRO A 146 -9.33 6.52 0.07
CA PRO A 146 -9.29 5.07 0.09
C PRO A 146 -10.67 4.50 0.50
N HIS A 147 -10.78 3.18 0.54
CA HIS A 147 -11.95 2.52 1.12
C HIS A 147 -12.19 2.99 2.58
N PRO A 148 -13.41 3.39 2.97
CA PRO A 148 -13.67 3.96 4.30
C PRO A 148 -13.16 3.10 5.47
N ASP A 149 -13.33 1.78 5.40
CA ASP A 149 -12.87 0.86 6.45
C ASP A 149 -11.34 0.85 6.65
N THR A 150 -10.55 1.31 5.67
CA THR A 150 -9.09 1.47 5.85
C THR A 150 -8.75 2.66 6.76
N LEU A 151 -9.69 3.59 6.94
CA LEU A 151 -9.59 4.72 7.85
C LEU A 151 -10.14 4.41 9.24
N ASN A 152 -10.79 3.25 9.43
CA ASN A 152 -11.33 2.81 10.71
C ASN A 152 -10.16 2.52 11.69
N PRO A 153 -10.04 3.26 12.81
CA PRO A 153 -8.95 3.07 13.77
C PRO A 153 -8.90 1.69 14.40
N GLU A 154 -10.06 1.08 14.69
CA GLU A 154 -10.15 -0.25 15.31
C GLU A 154 -9.65 -1.33 14.36
N THR A 155 -10.02 -1.22 13.08
CA THR A 155 -9.57 -2.15 12.04
C THR A 155 -8.06 -2.05 11.84
N GLY A 156 -7.53 -0.83 11.81
CA GLY A 156 -6.10 -0.57 11.75
C GLY A 156 -5.36 -1.14 12.97
N ALA A 157 -5.84 -0.86 14.19
CA ALA A 157 -5.23 -1.35 15.43
C ALA A 157 -5.22 -2.89 15.48
N LYS A 158 -6.34 -3.53 15.15
CA LYS A 158 -6.43 -5.00 15.13
C LYS A 158 -5.49 -5.62 14.09
N LEU A 159 -5.40 -5.04 12.90
CA LEU A 159 -4.47 -5.50 11.87
C LEU A 159 -3.01 -5.36 12.30
N TRP A 160 -2.67 -4.29 13.01
CA TRP A 160 -1.30 -4.05 13.45
C TRP A 160 -0.90 -4.97 14.59
N GLN A 161 -1.76 -5.13 15.59
CA GLN A 161 -1.54 -6.09 16.66
C GLN A 161 -1.32 -7.49 16.07
N TRP A 162 -2.17 -7.89 15.12
CA TRP A 162 -2.02 -9.17 14.44
C TRP A 162 -0.67 -9.30 13.72
N LEU A 163 -0.22 -8.26 13.01
CA LEU A 163 1.08 -8.25 12.32
C LEU A 163 2.27 -8.29 13.30
N GLU A 164 2.19 -7.57 14.41
CA GLU A 164 3.19 -7.56 15.49
C GLU A 164 3.32 -8.96 16.09
N ASP A 165 2.20 -9.65 16.32
CA ASP A 165 2.19 -11.02 16.81
C ASP A 165 2.84 -12.00 15.84
N GLN A 166 2.71 -11.78 14.52
CA GLN A 166 3.35 -12.66 13.51
C GLN A 166 4.88 -12.57 13.48
N VAL A 167 5.45 -11.47 14.01
CA VAL A 167 6.89 -11.19 13.90
C VAL A 167 7.60 -11.12 15.25
N ARG A 168 6.87 -11.29 16.35
CA ARG A 168 7.36 -11.16 17.74
C ARG A 168 8.58 -12.03 18.04
N ASP A 169 8.60 -13.25 17.48
CA ASP A 169 9.63 -14.27 17.74
C ASP A 169 10.54 -14.51 16.52
N LYS A 170 10.64 -13.52 15.62
CA LYS A 170 11.45 -13.59 14.39
C LYS A 170 12.69 -12.71 14.51
#